data_AF-A0A077F4K2-F1
#
_entry.id   AF-A0A077F4K2-F1
#
_cell.length_a   1.000
_cell.length_b   1.000
_cell.length_c   1.000
_cell.angle_alpha   90.00
_cell.angle_beta   90.00
_cell.angle_gamma   90.00
#
_symmetry.space_group_name_H-M   'P 1'
#
loop_
_entity.id
_entity.type
_entity.pdbx_description
1 polymer ?
#
loop_
_entity_poly.entity_id
_entity_poly.type
_entity_poly.pdbx_seq_one_letter_code
_entity_poly.pdbx_strand_id
1 'polypeptide(L)' 'MPIRRSGNFDLNAGVVRLTQEKLAGFLDETELAQTEVKLVEGKISFVAPESVLEKIREYFGQPAG' A
#
# COMPACT_ATOMS: atom_id res chain seq x y z
N MET A 1 24.64 22.22 22.08
CA MET A 1 24.25 20.87 21.63
C MET A 1 23.14 21.01 20.60
N PRO A 2 23.29 20.56 19.34
CA PRO A 2 22.16 20.47 18.44
C PRO A 2 21.50 19.11 18.60
N ILE A 3 20.24 19.11 19.00
CA ILE A 3 19.41 17.91 19.00
C ILE A 3 19.10 17.65 17.52
N ARG A 4 19.88 16.76 16.88
CA ARG A 4 19.57 16.29 15.54
C ARG A 4 18.28 15.51 15.64
N ARG A 5 17.14 16.14 15.33
CA ARG A 5 15.90 15.42 15.04
C ARG A 5 16.13 14.71 13.71
N SER A 6 16.73 13.52 13.78
CA SER A 6 16.64 12.53 12.70
C SER A 6 15.18 12.13 12.62
N GLY A 7 14.37 12.93 11.92
CA GLY A 7 13.07 12.50 11.47
C GLY A 7 13.34 11.35 10.50
N ASN A 8 13.18 10.12 10.97
CA ASN A 8 13.23 8.95 10.12
C ASN A 8 12.02 9.08 9.18
N PHE A 9 12.23 9.68 8.01
CA PHE A 9 11.24 9.68 6.96
C PHE A 9 11.17 8.24 6.47
N ASP A 10 10.27 7.46 7.08
CA ASP A 10 9.97 6.10 6.66
C ASP A 10 9.25 6.18 5.32
N LEU A 11 10.05 6.31 4.26
CA LEU A 11 9.63 6.37 2.87
C LEU A 11 8.73 5.15 2.54
N ASN A 12 9.05 4.01 3.14
CA ASN A 12 8.26 2.78 3.07
C ASN A 12 6.86 2.95 3.68
N ALA A 13 6.76 3.52 4.89
CA ALA A 13 5.47 3.77 5.54
C ALA A 13 4.64 4.81 4.76
N GLY A 14 5.30 5.83 4.19
CA GLY A 14 4.66 6.80 3.32
C GLY A 14 4.08 6.17 2.05
N VAL A 15 4.83 5.28 1.39
CA VAL A 15 4.38 4.56 0.20
C VAL A 15 3.22 3.61 0.50
N VAL A 16 3.30 2.86 1.59
CA VAL A 16 2.21 1.96 2.04
C VAL A 16 0.94 2.76 2.33
N ARG A 17 1.06 3.87 3.07
CA ARG A 17 -0.07 4.71 3.44
C ARG A 17 -0.73 5.37 2.23
N LEU A 18 0.07 5.91 1.31
CA LEU A 18 -0.43 6.47 0.05
C LEU A 18 -1.18 5.42 -0.79
N THR A 19 -0.68 4.18 -0.77
CA THR A 19 -1.30 3.06 -1.47
C THR A 19 -2.63 2.69 -0.81
N GLN A 20 -2.67 2.60 0.51
CA GLN A 20 -3.92 2.36 1.26
C GLN A 20 -4.94 3.48 1.03
N GLU A 21 -4.53 4.75 1.00
CA GLU A 21 -5.42 5.88 0.70
C GLU A 21 -5.99 5.78 -0.72
N LYS A 22 -5.18 5.38 -1.71
CA LYS A 22 -5.67 5.13 -3.07
C LYS A 22 -6.65 3.96 -3.13
N LEU A 23 -6.36 2.90 -2.40
CA LEU A 23 -7.24 1.73 -2.31
C LEU A 23 -8.56 2.09 -1.62
N ALA A 24 -8.54 2.90 -0.56
CA ALA A 24 -9.74 3.33 0.17
C ALA A 24 -10.69 4.20 -0.68
N GLY A 25 -10.18 4.83 -1.75
CA GLY A 25 -11.01 5.54 -2.71
C GLY A 25 -11.78 4.65 -3.69
N PHE A 26 -11.50 3.34 -3.71
CA PHE A 26 -12.06 2.39 -4.68
C PHE A 26 -12.62 1.10 -4.04
N LEU A 27 -11.96 0.61 -2.99
CA LEU A 27 -12.37 -0.56 -2.21
C LEU A 27 -13.27 -0.11 -1.06
N ASP A 28 -14.27 -0.94 -0.77
CA ASP A 28 -15.10 -0.74 0.42
C ASP A 28 -14.27 -0.92 1.69
N GLU A 29 -14.71 -0.32 2.80
CA GLU A 29 -14.02 -0.36 4.09
C GLU A 29 -13.72 -1.81 4.55
N THR A 30 -14.61 -2.74 4.21
CA THR A 30 -14.48 -4.18 4.50
C THR A 30 -13.43 -4.86 3.63
N GLU A 31 -13.31 -4.46 2.36
CA GLU A 31 -12.31 -4.98 1.43
C GLU A 31 -10.93 -4.42 1.75
N LEU A 32 -10.87 -3.14 2.13
CA LEU A 32 -9.67 -2.48 2.60
C LEU A 32 -9.13 -3.14 3.88
N ALA A 33 -10.01 -3.46 4.83
CA ALA A 33 -9.62 -4.15 6.07
C ALA A 33 -9.09 -5.57 5.83
N GLN A 34 -9.50 -6.21 4.74
CA GLN A 34 -9.01 -7.52 4.31
C GLN A 34 -7.76 -7.43 3.41
N THR A 35 -7.32 -6.21 3.07
CA THR A 35 -6.19 -5.95 2.20
C THR A 35 -4.98 -5.52 3.00
N GLU A 36 -3.98 -6.38 3.04
CA GLU A 36 -2.69 -6.09 3.65
C GLU A 36 -1.71 -5.63 2.56
N VAL A 37 -1.22 -4.39 2.68
CA VAL A 37 -0.25 -3.79 1.78
C VAL A 37 1.14 -3.92 2.41
N LYS A 38 2.05 -4.61 1.71
CA LYS A 38 3.43 -4.80 2.14
C LYS A 38 4.38 -4.17 1.15
N LEU A 39 5.47 -3.60 1.64
CA LEU A 39 6.60 -3.26 0.80
C LEU A 39 7.66 -4.37 0.93
N VAL A 40 7.87 -5.13 -0.13
CA VAL A 40 8.86 -6.23 -0.17
C VAL A 40 9.89 -5.90 -1.23
N GLU A 41 11.16 -5.78 -0.84
CA GLU A 41 12.28 -5.49 -1.77
C GLU A 41 12.07 -4.22 -2.62
N GLY A 42 11.41 -3.20 -2.07
CA GLY A 42 11.08 -1.95 -2.78
C GLY A 42 9.88 -2.05 -3.72
N LYS A 43 9.23 -3.21 -3.81
CA LYS A 43 7.97 -3.42 -4.55
C LYS A 43 6.79 -3.41 -3.59
N ILE A 44 5.65 -2.88 -4.05
CA ILE A 44 4.39 -2.92 -3.31
C ILE A 44 3.72 -4.26 -3.64
N SER A 45 3.47 -5.04 -2.59
CA SER A 45 2.78 -6.32 -2.63
C SER A 45 1.44 -6.19 -1.93
N PHE A 46 0.39 -6.74 -2.54
CA PHE A 46 -0.96 -6.75 -2.00
C PHE A 46 -1.31 -8.17 -1.58
N VAL A 47 -1.77 -8.34 -0.34
CA VAL A 47 -2.27 -9.61 0.19
C VAL A 47 -3.73 -9.39 0.54
N ALA A 48 -4.63 -9.93 -0.26
CA ALA A 48 -6.08 -9.78 -0.09
C ALA A 48 -6.80 -11.00 -0.70
N PRO A 49 -8.11 -11.17 -0.46
CA PRO A 49 -8.91 -12.14 -1.20
C PRO A 49 -8.82 -11.91 -2.71
N GLU A 50 -8.95 -12.99 -3.50
CA GLU A 50 -8.79 -12.94 -4.96
C GLU A 50 -9.71 -11.90 -5.63
N SER A 51 -10.97 -11.80 -5.18
CA SER A 51 -11.92 -10.77 -5.65
C SER A 51 -11.40 -9.33 -5.49
N VAL A 52 -10.68 -9.07 -4.40
CA VAL A 52 -10.09 -7.75 -4.12
C VAL A 52 -8.80 -7.57 -4.93
N LEU A 53 -8.00 -8.62 -5.10
CA LEU A 53 -6.81 -8.58 -5.94
C LEU A 53 -7.13 -8.33 -7.42
N GLU A 54 -8.22 -8.91 -7.94
CA GLU A 54 -8.70 -8.64 -9.30
C GLU A 54 -9.08 -7.17 -9.46
N LYS A 55 -9.88 -6.65 -8.53
CA LYS A 55 -10.23 -5.22 -8.43
C LYS A 55 -8.98 -4.31 -8.43
N ILE A 56 -7.97 -4.67 -7.63
CA ILE A 56 -6.70 -3.93 -7.56
C ILE A 56 -5.96 -4.00 -8.90
N ARG A 57 -5.91 -5.17 -9.55
CA ARG A 57 -5.28 -5.36 -10.87
C ARG A 57 -5.98 -4.57 -11.97
N GLU A 58 -7.30 -4.48 -11.96
CA GLU A 58 -8.03 -3.65 -12.92
C GLU A 58 -7.70 -2.16 -12.75
N TYR A 59 -7.55 -1.70 -11.50
CA TYR A 59 -7.31 -0.29 -11.21
C TYR A 59 -5.84 0.15 -11.37
N PHE A 60 -4.89 -0.64 -10.86
CA PHE A 60 -3.45 -0.35 -10.91
C PHE A 60 -2.77 -0.90 -12.18
N GLY A 61 -3.46 -1.76 -12.93
CA GLY A 61 -2.90 -2.50 -14.05
C GLY A 61 -2.15 -3.76 -13.61
N GLN A 62 -1.62 -4.49 -14.59
CA GLN A 62 -0.78 -5.65 -14.30
C GLN A 62 0.46 -5.22 -13.51
N PRO A 63 0.83 -5.94 -12.43
CA PRO A 63 2.08 -5.67 -11.73
C PRO A 63 3.22 -5.73 -12.75
N ALA A 64 4.07 -4.70 -12.77
CA ALA A 64 5.27 -4.70 -13.60
C ALA A 64 6.13 -5.89 -13.16
N GLY A 65 6.14 -6.94 -13.99
CA GLY A 65 6.98 -8.13 -13.83
C GLY A 65 8.45 -7.77 -13.83
#